data_AF-A0A830D699-F1
#
_entry.id   AF-A0A830D699-F1
#
_cell.length_a   1.000
_cell.length_b   1.000
_cell.length_c   1.000
_cell.angle_alpha   90.00
_cell.angle_beta   90.00
_cell.angle_gamma   90.00
#
_symmetry.space_group_name_H-M   'P 1'
#
loop_
_entity.id
_entity.type
_entity.pdbx_description
1 polymer ?
#
loop_
_entity_poly.entity_id
_entity_poly.type
_entity_poly.pdbx_seq_one_letter_code
_entity_poly.pdbx_strand_id
1 'polypeptide(L)'
;SYPCCNTSLPLRTQAQSLIYLLSVDDKIQQLSNNASAVPRLGIPPYQWWSESLHGIAANGPGVSFDGPVKSATGFPQVILSAAAFNRSLWSAVASAIAAEAKAMHGLGQAGLTFWAPNINIFR
;
A
#
# COMPACT_ATOMS: atom_id res chain seq x y z
N SER A 1 -2.25 25.53 10.61
CA SER A 1 -2.31 24.06 10.50
C SER A 1 -3.61 23.68 9.80
N TYR A 2 -3.57 22.82 8.79
CA TYR A 2 -4.78 22.41 8.05
C TYR A 2 -5.60 21.39 8.85
N PRO A 3 -6.95 21.37 8.74
CA PRO A 3 -7.78 20.38 9.44
C PRO A 3 -7.44 18.91 9.09
N CYS A 4 -6.89 18.67 7.90
CA CYS A 4 -6.42 17.33 7.49
C CYS A 4 -5.24 16.81 8.32
N CYS A 5 -4.53 17.68 9.07
CA CYS A 5 -3.42 17.31 9.93
C CYS A 5 -3.83 17.14 11.40
N ASN A 6 -5.11 17.33 11.74
CA ASN A 6 -5.61 17.20 13.09
C ASN A 6 -6.02 15.74 13.37
N THR A 7 -5.16 15.01 14.09
CA THR A 7 -5.35 13.59 14.42
C THR A 7 -6.50 13.32 15.38
N SER A 8 -7.05 14.36 16.05
CA SER A 8 -8.23 14.24 16.91
C SER A 8 -9.54 14.20 16.12
N LEU A 9 -9.55 14.55 14.83
CA LEU A 9 -10.73 14.48 13.97
C LEU A 9 -10.93 13.08 13.38
N PRO A 10 -12.16 12.67 13.02
CA PRO A 10 -12.39 11.42 12.29
C PRO A 10 -11.63 11.39 10.95
N LEU A 11 -11.10 10.23 10.56
CA LEU A 11 -10.34 10.07 9.31
C LEU A 11 -11.08 10.59 8.08
N ARG A 12 -12.40 10.35 8.00
CA ARG A 12 -13.24 10.88 6.91
C ARG A 12 -13.21 12.40 6.85
N THR A 13 -13.28 13.08 7.99
CA THR A 13 -13.24 14.55 8.07
C THR A 13 -11.86 15.09 7.69
N GLN A 14 -10.79 14.41 8.12
CA GLN A 14 -9.42 14.76 7.74
C GLN A 14 -9.23 14.64 6.21
N ALA A 15 -9.66 13.51 5.62
CA ALA A 15 -9.56 13.26 4.19
C ALA A 15 -10.42 14.23 3.36
N GLN A 16 -11.67 14.49 3.77
CA GLN A 16 -12.53 15.47 3.11
C GLN A 16 -11.89 16.86 3.12
N SER A 17 -11.34 17.28 4.27
CA SER A 17 -10.66 18.56 4.40
C SER A 17 -9.46 18.67 3.44
N LEU A 18 -8.72 17.58 3.23
CA LEU A 18 -7.64 17.52 2.24
C LEU A 18 -8.18 17.70 0.82
N ILE A 19 -9.24 16.97 0.45
CA ILE A 19 -9.85 17.03 -0.89
C ILE A 19 -10.40 18.42 -1.20
N TYR A 20 -10.91 19.15 -0.20
CA TYR A 20 -11.36 20.54 -0.36
C TYR A 20 -10.23 21.52 -0.67
N LEU A 21 -8.98 21.22 -0.29
CA LEU A 21 -7.82 22.06 -0.58
C LEU A 21 -7.26 21.84 -2.00
N LEU A 22 -7.64 20.73 -2.65
CA LEU A 22 -7.20 20.37 -4.00
C LEU A 22 -7.97 21.15 -5.07
N SER A 23 -7.25 21.68 -6.05
CA SER A 23 -7.85 22.17 -7.30
C SER A 23 -8.45 21.01 -8.10
N VAL A 24 -9.20 21.32 -9.16
CA VAL A 24 -9.73 20.28 -10.06
C VAL A 24 -8.57 19.52 -10.73
N ASP A 25 -7.53 20.24 -11.16
CA ASP A 25 -6.35 19.63 -11.77
C ASP A 25 -5.61 18.72 -10.78
N ASP A 26 -5.41 19.18 -9.53
CA ASP A 26 -4.81 18.35 -8.48
C ASP A 26 -5.62 17.05 -8.30
N LYS A 27 -6.95 17.14 -8.26
CA LYS A 27 -7.84 15.98 -8.10
C LYS A 27 -7.68 14.98 -9.25
N ILE A 28 -7.62 15.46 -10.49
CA ILE A 28 -7.40 14.61 -11.67
C ILE A 28 -6.08 13.85 -11.53
N GLN A 29 -5.02 14.51 -11.07
CA GLN A 29 -3.71 13.90 -10.84
C GLN A 29 -3.68 12.86 -9.71
N GLN A 30 -4.74 12.77 -8.88
CA GLN A 30 -4.88 11.75 -7.83
C GLN A 30 -5.70 10.52 -8.28
N LEU A 31 -6.22 10.47 -9.52
CA LEU A 31 -7.09 9.39 -10.00
C LEU A 31 -6.34 8.20 -10.62
N SER A 32 -5.02 8.29 -10.76
CA SER A 32 -4.16 7.21 -11.26
C SER A 32 -3.46 6.49 -10.11
N ASN A 33 -2.98 5.27 -10.35
CA ASN A 33 -2.16 4.56 -9.36
C ASN A 33 -0.86 5.33 -9.06
N ASN A 34 -0.30 6.01 -10.06
CA ASN A 34 0.84 6.90 -9.88
C ASN A 34 0.34 8.32 -9.56
N ALA A 35 -0.10 8.53 -8.31
CA ALA A 35 -0.63 9.81 -7.89
C ALA A 35 0.50 10.84 -7.75
N SER A 36 0.36 11.95 -8.48
CA SER A 36 1.39 12.99 -8.49
C SER A 36 1.44 13.74 -7.16
N ALA A 37 2.61 14.29 -6.85
CA ALA A 37 2.76 15.20 -5.72
C ALA A 37 1.88 16.44 -5.87
N VAL A 38 1.49 17.06 -4.75
CA VAL A 38 0.88 18.39 -4.72
C VAL A 38 1.78 19.31 -3.89
N PRO A 39 2.86 19.88 -4.49
CA PRO A 39 3.89 20.60 -3.75
C PRO A 39 3.37 21.80 -2.95
N ARG A 40 2.37 22.51 -3.46
CA ARG A 40 1.74 23.66 -2.78
C ARG A 40 1.16 23.29 -1.41
N LEU A 41 0.73 22.04 -1.24
CA LEU A 41 0.16 21.52 0.00
C LEU A 41 1.14 20.61 0.76
N GLY A 42 2.38 20.44 0.26
CA GLY A 42 3.36 19.54 0.85
C GLY A 42 3.00 18.05 0.76
N ILE A 43 2.12 17.66 -0.17
CA ILE A 43 1.71 16.26 -0.35
C ILE A 43 2.74 15.58 -1.28
N PRO A 44 3.43 14.52 -0.83
CA PRO A 44 4.36 13.77 -1.66
C PRO A 44 3.62 12.98 -2.74
N PRO A 45 4.31 12.52 -3.81
CA PRO A 45 3.70 11.56 -4.72
C PRO A 45 3.41 10.25 -3.99
N TYR A 46 2.41 9.51 -4.46
CA TYR A 46 2.05 8.22 -3.85
C TYR A 46 1.78 7.17 -4.93
N GLN A 47 2.33 5.98 -4.73
CA GLN A 47 2.11 4.86 -5.61
C GLN A 47 1.12 3.86 -4.99
N TRP A 48 -0.09 3.80 -5.54
CA TRP A 48 -1.16 2.91 -5.07
C TRP A 48 -0.94 1.45 -5.46
N TRP A 49 -0.17 1.19 -6.51
CA TRP A 49 0.09 -0.15 -7.03
C TRP A 49 1.36 -0.75 -6.41
N SER A 50 1.17 -1.47 -5.29
CA SER A 50 2.15 -2.42 -4.75
C SER A 50 1.53 -3.82 -4.75
N GLU A 51 2.36 -4.87 -4.75
CA GLU A 51 1.91 -6.26 -4.89
C GLU A 51 2.39 -7.10 -3.72
N SER A 52 1.53 -7.94 -3.16
CA SER A 52 1.87 -8.76 -1.98
C SER A 52 1.17 -10.12 -1.87
N LEU A 53 0.78 -10.72 -3.01
CA LEU A 53 -0.05 -11.93 -3.05
C LEU A 53 0.44 -13.08 -2.15
N HIS A 54 1.74 -13.32 -2.10
CA HIS A 54 2.38 -14.34 -1.25
C HIS A 54 3.77 -13.89 -0.77
N GLY A 55 3.88 -12.62 -0.41
CA GLY A 55 5.15 -11.92 -0.19
C GLY A 55 5.20 -10.64 -1.00
N ILE A 56 5.99 -9.66 -0.56
CA ILE A 56 6.13 -8.37 -1.26
C ILE A 56 6.84 -8.59 -2.60
N ALA A 57 6.27 -8.04 -3.67
CA ALA A 57 6.76 -8.23 -5.03
C ALA A 57 7.03 -6.90 -5.75
N ALA A 58 8.02 -6.93 -6.65
CA ALA A 58 8.43 -5.79 -7.49
C ALA A 58 7.86 -5.85 -8.92
N ASN A 59 6.76 -6.59 -9.13
CA ASN A 59 6.04 -6.63 -10.40
C ASN A 59 5.13 -5.40 -10.61
N GLY A 60 4.90 -4.60 -9.57
CA GLY A 60 4.31 -3.27 -9.64
C GLY A 60 5.32 -2.16 -9.34
N PRO A 61 5.00 -0.90 -9.66
CA PRO A 61 5.92 0.24 -9.48
C PRO A 61 6.06 0.72 -8.03
N GLY A 62 5.21 0.25 -7.12
CA GLY A 62 5.17 0.72 -5.73
C GLY A 62 6.21 0.09 -4.81
N VAL A 63 6.99 -0.88 -5.28
CA VAL A 63 8.02 -1.59 -4.51
C VAL A 63 9.35 -1.53 -5.28
N SER A 64 10.44 -1.20 -4.58
CA SER A 64 11.80 -1.29 -5.11
C SER A 64 12.72 -2.06 -4.15
N PHE A 65 13.55 -2.94 -4.69
CA PHE A 65 14.60 -3.65 -3.95
C PHE A 65 16.01 -3.07 -4.18
N ASP A 66 16.09 -1.86 -4.75
CA ASP A 66 17.37 -1.20 -5.05
C ASP A 66 17.97 -0.49 -3.82
N GLY A 67 17.23 -0.36 -2.73
CA GLY A 67 17.66 0.26 -1.47
C GLY A 67 18.29 -0.72 -0.47
N PRO A 68 18.28 -0.40 0.84
CA PRO A 68 18.82 -1.26 1.89
C PRO A 68 18.16 -2.64 1.99
N VAL A 69 16.85 -2.72 1.70
CA VAL A 69 16.13 -4.00 1.60
C VAL A 69 16.29 -4.55 0.20
N LYS A 70 17.00 -5.69 0.08
CA LYS A 70 17.32 -6.33 -1.20
C LYS A 70 16.38 -7.48 -1.57
N SER A 71 15.59 -7.96 -0.62
CA SER A 71 14.61 -9.02 -0.81
C SER A 71 13.54 -8.98 0.28
N ALA A 72 12.44 -9.66 0.03
CA ALA A 72 11.34 -9.90 0.97
C ALA A 72 11.06 -11.41 1.05
N THR A 73 10.34 -11.84 2.08
CA THR A 73 10.02 -13.27 2.23
C THR A 73 9.06 -13.73 1.14
N GLY A 74 9.44 -14.77 0.40
CA GLY A 74 8.56 -15.44 -0.57
C GLY A 74 7.86 -16.64 0.08
N PHE A 75 6.55 -16.54 0.30
CA PHE A 75 5.73 -17.62 0.81
C PHE A 75 5.24 -18.54 -0.31
N PRO A 76 4.75 -19.76 0.00
CA PRO A 76 4.08 -20.60 -0.99
C PRO A 76 2.93 -19.86 -1.67
N GLN A 77 2.76 -20.09 -2.98
CA GLN A 77 1.64 -19.54 -3.74
C GLN A 77 0.31 -19.87 -3.06
N VAL A 78 -0.69 -19.00 -3.21
CA VAL A 78 -1.96 -19.05 -2.47
C VAL A 78 -2.66 -20.41 -2.55
N ILE A 79 -2.57 -21.12 -3.67
CA ILE A 79 -3.15 -22.46 -3.83
C ILE A 79 -2.50 -23.51 -2.92
N LEU A 80 -1.19 -23.45 -2.71
CA LEU A 80 -0.47 -24.35 -1.81
C LEU A 80 -0.69 -23.96 -0.35
N SER A 81 -0.71 -22.66 -0.06
CA SER A 81 -1.08 -22.15 1.28
C SER A 81 -2.51 -22.55 1.67
N ALA A 82 -3.45 -22.57 0.71
CA ALA A 82 -4.82 -23.02 0.92
C ALA A 82 -4.91 -24.51 1.25
N ALA A 83 -4.06 -25.34 0.62
CA ALA A 83 -4.02 -26.79 0.83
C ALA A 83 -3.63 -27.19 2.27
N ALA A 84 -3.09 -26.27 3.07
CA ALA A 84 -2.83 -26.50 4.49
C ALA A 84 -4.11 -26.49 5.35
N PHE A 85 -5.23 -25.96 4.85
CA PHE A 85 -6.50 -25.79 5.59
C PHE A 85 -6.35 -25.12 6.97
N ASN A 86 -5.33 -24.28 7.15
CA ASN A 86 -4.97 -23.67 8.42
C ASN A 86 -5.21 -22.16 8.40
N ARG A 87 -6.29 -21.71 9.04
CA ARG A 87 -6.66 -20.27 9.09
C ARG A 87 -5.63 -19.42 9.85
N SER A 88 -5.07 -19.95 10.93
CA SER A 88 -4.06 -19.24 11.72
C SER A 88 -2.78 -19.03 10.91
N LEU A 89 -2.41 -20.00 10.06
CA LEU A 89 -1.28 -19.86 9.13
C LEU A 89 -1.50 -18.71 8.14
N TRP A 90 -2.70 -18.57 7.57
CA TRP A 90 -3.04 -17.44 6.69
C TRP A 90 -2.84 -16.09 7.37
N SER A 91 -3.33 -15.95 8.61
CA SER A 91 -3.16 -14.73 9.39
C SER A 91 -1.70 -14.44 9.73
N ALA A 92 -0.91 -15.48 10.02
CA ALA A 92 0.52 -15.34 10.32
C ALA A 92 1.31 -14.86 9.09
N VAL A 93 1.06 -15.46 7.92
CA VAL A 93 1.68 -15.03 6.66
C VAL A 93 1.33 -13.58 6.33
N ALA A 94 0.04 -13.22 6.40
CA ALA A 94 -0.39 -11.85 6.15
C ALA A 94 0.25 -10.84 7.12
N SER A 95 0.42 -11.23 8.40
CA SER A 95 1.06 -10.39 9.41
C SER A 95 2.55 -10.17 9.13
N ALA A 96 3.27 -11.22 8.69
CA ALA A 96 4.66 -11.12 8.30
C ALA A 96 4.84 -10.20 7.08
N ILE A 97 4.01 -10.36 6.06
CA ILE A 97 3.99 -9.49 4.87
C ILE A 97 3.74 -8.02 5.28
N ALA A 98 2.77 -7.77 6.16
CA ALA A 98 2.46 -6.42 6.62
C ALA A 98 3.61 -5.78 7.42
N ALA A 99 4.36 -6.57 8.19
CA ALA A 99 5.52 -6.10 8.92
C ALA A 99 6.66 -5.69 7.97
N GLU A 100 6.98 -6.53 6.98
CA GLU A 100 7.96 -6.21 5.94
C GLU A 100 7.54 -4.96 5.15
N ALA A 101 6.26 -4.85 4.79
CA ALA A 101 5.73 -3.74 4.00
C ALA A 101 5.87 -2.41 4.73
N LYS A 102 5.54 -2.37 6.02
CA LYS A 102 5.72 -1.18 6.85
C LYS A 102 7.20 -0.81 7.01
N ALA A 103 8.07 -1.79 7.18
CA ALA A 103 9.51 -1.55 7.28
C ALA A 103 10.07 -0.96 5.97
N MET A 104 9.72 -1.55 4.82
CA MET A 104 10.10 -1.04 3.50
C MET A 104 9.52 0.34 3.22
N HIS A 105 8.28 0.61 3.64
CA HIS A 105 7.67 1.95 3.50
C HIS A 105 8.45 3.02 4.27
N GLY A 106 8.88 2.72 5.51
CA GLY A 106 9.73 3.61 6.29
C GLY A 106 11.08 3.93 5.64
N LEU A 107 11.54 3.10 4.71
CA LEU A 107 12.76 3.28 3.92
C LEU A 107 12.50 3.88 2.52
N GLY A 108 11.25 4.24 2.21
CA GLY A 108 10.86 4.75 0.88
C GLY A 108 10.90 3.68 -0.22
N GLN A 109 10.94 2.40 0.15
CA GLN A 109 11.02 1.27 -0.78
C GLN A 109 9.67 0.60 -1.08
N ALA A 110 8.59 0.99 -0.38
CA ALA A 110 7.25 0.45 -0.59
C ALA A 110 6.14 1.50 -0.33
N GLY A 111 4.97 1.32 -0.95
CA GLY A 111 3.72 1.98 -0.57
C GLY A 111 3.09 1.39 0.70
N LEU A 112 1.89 1.87 1.05
CA LEU A 112 1.08 1.35 2.17
C LEU A 112 -0.15 0.56 1.70
N THR A 113 -0.37 0.47 0.39
CA THR A 113 -1.50 -0.21 -0.23
C THR A 113 -1.00 -1.29 -1.18
N PHE A 114 -1.63 -2.46 -1.12
CA PHE A 114 -1.23 -3.62 -1.89
C PHE A 114 -2.44 -4.23 -2.60
N TRP A 115 -2.25 -4.65 -3.85
CA TRP A 115 -3.26 -5.31 -4.68
C TRP A 115 -3.30 -6.81 -4.37
N ALA A 116 -3.66 -7.12 -3.14
CA ALA A 116 -3.82 -8.48 -2.64
C ALA A 116 -4.95 -8.49 -1.58
N PRO A 117 -5.61 -9.64 -1.36
CA PRO A 117 -5.42 -10.93 -2.05
C PRO A 117 -6.19 -11.05 -3.37
N ASN A 118 -5.87 -12.08 -4.16
CA ASN A 118 -6.78 -12.59 -5.18
C ASN A 118 -7.73 -13.60 -4.53
N ILE A 119 -9.04 -13.34 -4.61
CA ILE A 119 -10.11 -14.18 -4.04
C ILE A 119 -11.05 -14.73 -5.12
N ASN A 120 -10.66 -14.63 -6.39
CA ASN A 120 -11.39 -15.25 -7.47
C ASN A 120 -11.31 -16.78 -7.34
N ILE A 121 -12.40 -17.46 -7.72
CA ILE A 121 -12.50 -18.91 -7.64
C ILE A 121 -11.77 -19.52 -8.84
N PHE A 122 -10.88 -20.47 -8.60
CA PHE A 122 -10.37 -21.36 -9.66
C PHE A 122 -11.46 -22.40 -9.98
N ARG A 123 -12.29 -22.09 -10.98
CA ARG A 123 -13.46 -22.87 -11.41
C ARG A 123 -13.11 -23.91 -12.47
#